data_AF-A0A8J4CZ26-F1
#
_entry.id   AF-A0A8J4CZ26-F1
#
_cell.length_a   1.000
_cell.length_b   1.000
_cell.length_c   1.000
_cell.angle_alpha   90.00
_cell.angle_beta   90.00
_cell.angle_gamma   90.00
#
_symmetry.space_group_name_H-M   'P 1'
#
loop_
_entity.id
_entity.type
_entity.pdbx_description
1 polymer ?
#
loop_
_entity_poly.entity_id
_entity_poly.type
_entity_poly.pdbx_seq_one_letter_code
_entity_poly.pdbx_strand_id
1 'polypeptide(L)'
;MGSAPEMAAELLAPLKPDRKGLVIFAVNDNPEVDLAAGGSHWTLLVYHRPSNTFRHYDSSPSHQTDGNGRSSGSTQAARRLADAVGPALTGAGGGAGAAAALPSLVEVRCMPRQTNCYDCGMYVLAVARAVCQWWLRGPEVAREGAEGSTGGVTKVEAEWEVQERAMRAWLTPAHVDGLRFEILEIIRAKAGAASVGA
;
A
#
# COMPACT_ATOMS: atom_id res chain seq x y z
N MET A 1 20.92 18.86 1.27
CA MET A 1 20.04 17.74 0.87
C MET A 1 18.63 18.17 1.20
N GLY A 2 17.68 17.98 0.28
CA GLY A 2 16.27 18.27 0.54
C GLY A 2 15.73 17.40 1.67
N SER A 3 14.66 17.85 2.32
CA SER A 3 13.91 17.04 3.27
C SER A 3 13.30 15.81 2.57
N ALA A 4 12.96 14.76 3.34
CA ALA A 4 12.36 13.55 2.76
C ALA A 4 11.10 13.83 1.91
N PRO A 5 10.19 14.75 2.30
CA PRO A 5 9.05 15.11 1.45
C PRO A 5 9.41 15.81 0.14
N GLU A 6 10.43 16.68 0.13
CA GLU A 6 10.88 17.36 -1.09
C GLU A 6 11.46 16.35 -2.08
N MET A 7 12.32 15.44 -1.61
CA MET A 7 12.89 14.38 -2.44
C MET A 7 11.81 13.44 -2.97
N ALA A 8 10.84 13.05 -2.14
CA ALA A 8 9.70 12.24 -2.57
C ALA A 8 8.86 12.95 -3.64
N ALA A 9 8.62 14.26 -3.49
CA ALA A 9 7.88 15.04 -4.48
C ALA A 9 8.60 15.09 -5.82
N GLU A 10 9.92 15.33 -5.83
CA GLU A 10 10.75 15.32 -7.05
C GLU A 10 10.74 13.96 -7.74
N LEU A 11 10.93 12.87 -6.98
CA LEU A 11 10.94 11.51 -7.51
C LEU A 11 9.58 11.08 -8.08
N LEU A 12 8.49 11.49 -7.43
CA LEU A 12 7.15 11.10 -7.84
C LEU A 12 6.55 12.03 -8.90
N ALA A 13 7.05 13.25 -9.08
CA ALA A 13 6.48 14.24 -10.00
C ALA A 13 6.17 13.71 -11.41
N PRO A 14 7.05 12.92 -12.08
CA PRO A 14 6.75 12.36 -13.40
C PRO A 14 5.53 11.43 -13.44
N LEU A 15 5.18 10.81 -12.31
CA LEU A 15 4.06 9.87 -12.18
C LEU A 15 2.71 10.57 -11.96
N LYS A 16 2.72 11.89 -11.71
CA LYS A 16 1.54 12.73 -11.41
C LYS A 16 0.69 12.12 -10.27
N PRO A 17 1.30 11.88 -9.09
CA PRO A 17 0.69 11.16 -7.97
C PRO A 17 -0.57 11.87 -7.44
N ASP A 18 -0.59 13.20 -7.50
CA ASP A 18 -1.70 14.10 -7.20
C ASP A 18 -2.96 13.83 -8.04
N ARG A 19 -2.81 13.20 -9.20
CA ARG A 19 -3.90 12.84 -10.11
C ARG A 19 -4.35 11.39 -10.01
N LYS A 20 -3.75 10.59 -9.12
CA LYS A 20 -4.09 9.18 -8.94
C LYS A 20 -5.10 9.02 -7.81
N GLY A 21 -6.22 8.32 -8.07
CA GLY A 21 -7.20 8.01 -7.02
C GLY A 21 -6.75 6.90 -6.06
N LEU A 22 -5.83 6.03 -6.51
CA LEU A 22 -5.23 4.95 -5.74
C LEU A 22 -3.72 4.89 -6.03
N VAL A 23 -2.90 4.82 -4.98
CA VAL A 23 -1.44 4.61 -5.08
C VAL A 23 -1.04 3.52 -4.09
N ILE A 24 -0.19 2.59 -4.52
CA ILE A 24 0.18 1.41 -3.74
C ILE A 24 1.71 1.36 -3.64
N PHE A 25 2.21 1.12 -2.43
CA PHE A 25 3.63 1.00 -2.14
C PHE A 25 3.90 -0.35 -1.48
N ALA A 26 4.85 -1.12 -2.03
CA ALA A 26 5.48 -2.20 -1.29
C ALA A 26 6.47 -1.58 -0.29
N VAL A 27 6.29 -1.88 0.99
CA VAL A 27 7.10 -1.34 2.08
C VAL A 27 7.97 -2.45 2.64
N ASN A 28 9.24 -2.16 2.84
CA ASN A 28 10.18 -3.04 3.52
C ASN A 28 10.68 -2.34 4.79
N ASP A 29 10.90 -3.11 5.85
CA ASP A 29 11.34 -2.61 7.16
C ASP A 29 12.86 -2.35 7.27
N ASN A 30 13.60 -2.32 6.16
CA ASN A 30 15.02 -1.98 6.15
C ASN A 30 15.25 -0.57 6.73
N PRO A 31 15.95 -0.44 7.88
CA PRO A 31 16.23 0.86 8.47
C PRO A 31 17.28 1.65 7.68
N GLU A 32 18.14 0.96 6.93
CA GLU A 32 19.24 1.52 6.15
C GLU A 32 18.89 1.50 4.66
N VAL A 33 18.13 2.50 4.21
CA VAL A 33 17.57 2.55 2.85
C VAL A 33 18.64 2.61 1.74
N ASP A 34 19.85 3.03 2.06
CA ASP A 34 20.98 3.12 1.13
C ASP A 34 21.78 1.81 1.02
N LEU A 35 21.49 0.82 1.88
CA LEU A 35 22.17 -0.48 1.87
C LEU A 35 21.27 -1.56 1.28
N ALA A 36 21.78 -2.23 0.25
CA ALA A 36 21.14 -3.41 -0.33
C ALA A 36 21.10 -4.57 0.68
N ALA A 37 20.17 -5.51 0.46
CA ALA A 37 19.99 -6.72 1.27
C ALA A 37 19.63 -6.49 2.77
N GLY A 38 19.11 -5.31 3.11
CA GLY A 38 18.52 -5.05 4.42
C GLY A 38 17.02 -5.35 4.49
N GLY A 39 16.47 -5.30 5.70
CA GLY A 39 15.06 -5.59 6.00
C GLY A 39 14.72 -7.07 6.03
N SER A 40 13.67 -7.39 6.78
CA SER A 40 13.22 -8.76 7.07
C SER A 40 11.77 -9.01 6.68
N HIS A 41 10.97 -7.95 6.52
CA HIS A 41 9.53 -8.07 6.38
C HIS A 41 8.99 -7.11 5.33
N TRP A 42 8.04 -7.61 4.53
CA TRP A 42 7.36 -6.84 3.49
C TRP A 42 5.91 -6.61 3.89
N THR A 43 5.46 -5.37 3.75
CA THR A 43 4.07 -4.96 3.96
C THR A 43 3.58 -4.11 2.81
N LEU A 44 2.27 -3.83 2.79
CA LEU A 44 1.66 -3.03 1.74
C LEU A 44 1.05 -1.76 2.32
N LEU A 45 1.37 -0.61 1.72
CA LEU A 45 0.79 0.68 2.05
C LEU A 45 -0.04 1.18 0.87
N VAL A 46 -1.32 1.45 1.10
CA VAL A 46 -2.28 1.86 0.07
C VAL A 46 -2.80 3.25 0.37
N TYR A 47 -2.48 4.23 -0.47
CA TYR A 47 -3.13 5.53 -0.46
C TYR A 47 -4.42 5.51 -1.27
N HIS A 48 -5.50 6.00 -0.67
CA HIS A 48 -6.81 6.15 -1.27
C HIS A 48 -7.26 7.61 -1.19
N ARG A 49 -7.30 8.27 -2.35
CA ARG A 49 -7.63 9.70 -2.45
C ARG A 49 -9.04 10.02 -1.96
N PRO A 50 -10.11 9.27 -2.32
CA PRO A 50 -11.47 9.62 -1.89
C PRO A 50 -11.67 9.68 -0.38
N SER A 51 -10.93 8.87 0.40
CA SER A 51 -10.94 8.95 1.88
C SER A 51 -9.78 9.75 2.45
N ASN A 52 -8.83 10.19 1.62
CA ASN A 52 -7.56 10.77 2.03
C ASN A 52 -6.88 9.94 3.14
N THR A 53 -6.77 8.63 2.93
CA THR A 53 -6.19 7.71 3.91
C THR A 53 -5.09 6.85 3.30
N PHE A 54 -4.11 6.52 4.12
CA PHE A 54 -3.23 5.38 3.92
C PHE A 54 -3.77 4.18 4.71
N ARG A 55 -3.84 3.02 4.09
CA ARG A 55 -4.10 1.73 4.75
C ARG A 55 -2.86 0.88 4.72
N HIS A 56 -2.40 0.47 5.89
CA HIS A 56 -1.24 -0.41 6.06
C HIS A 56 -1.71 -1.85 6.33
N TYR A 57 -1.26 -2.74 5.45
CA TYR A 57 -1.57 -4.16 5.42
C TYR A 57 -0.30 -4.93 5.78
N ASP A 58 -0.31 -5.54 6.97
CA ASP A 58 0.77 -6.36 7.50
C ASP A 58 0.27 -7.80 7.78
N SER A 59 0.89 -8.82 7.16
CA SER A 59 0.57 -10.24 7.37
C SER A 59 1.20 -10.84 8.63
N SER A 60 2.16 -10.15 9.25
CA SER A 60 2.80 -10.55 10.49
C SER A 60 2.95 -9.35 11.43
N PRO A 61 1.84 -8.69 11.80
CA PRO A 61 1.91 -7.53 12.68
C PRO A 61 2.47 -8.00 14.03
N SER A 62 3.51 -7.34 14.53
CA SER A 62 3.94 -7.59 15.90
C SER A 62 2.89 -6.98 16.83
N HIS A 63 2.15 -7.82 17.55
CA HIS A 63 1.19 -7.37 18.57
C HIS A 63 1.85 -6.63 19.75
N GLN A 64 3.18 -6.59 19.80
CA GLN A 64 3.93 -5.91 20.83
C GLN A 64 4.28 -4.51 20.34
N THR A 65 3.68 -3.51 20.98
CA THR A 65 4.52 -2.41 21.42
C THR A 65 5.62 -3.03 22.28
N ASP A 66 6.89 -2.72 22.01
CA ASP A 66 7.93 -3.06 22.99
C ASP A 66 7.54 -2.48 24.37
N GLY A 67 8.15 -2.91 25.46
CA GLY A 67 7.87 -2.36 26.80
C GLY A 67 8.03 -0.83 26.93
N ASN A 68 8.51 -0.17 25.86
CA ASN A 68 8.68 1.27 25.71
C ASN A 68 7.65 1.93 24.76
N GLY A 69 6.63 1.21 24.29
CA GLY A 69 5.56 1.75 23.45
C GLY A 69 5.90 1.87 21.96
N ARG A 70 7.02 1.29 21.47
CA ARG A 70 7.40 1.38 20.04
C ARG A 70 6.64 0.36 19.20
N SER A 71 6.09 0.83 18.09
CA SER A 71 5.46 0.00 17.05
C SER A 71 6.49 -0.86 16.32
N SER A 72 6.00 -1.88 15.58
CA SER A 72 6.83 -2.76 14.75
C SER A 72 7.72 -1.98 13.76
N GLY A 73 8.83 -2.59 13.33
CA GLY A 73 9.68 -2.02 12.27
C GLY A 73 8.89 -1.71 10.98
N SER A 74 7.96 -2.60 10.61
CA SER A 74 7.07 -2.40 9.47
C SER A 74 6.12 -1.20 9.61
N THR A 75 5.48 -1.00 10.77
CA THR A 75 4.63 0.16 11.02
C THR A 75 5.44 1.45 11.01
N GLN A 76 6.66 1.45 11.57
CA GLN A 76 7.53 2.61 11.52
C GLN A 76 7.95 2.94 10.07
N ALA A 77 8.30 1.94 9.27
CA ALA A 77 8.62 2.12 7.85
C ALA A 77 7.43 2.67 7.06
N ALA A 78 6.23 2.11 7.26
CA ALA A 78 5.00 2.57 6.63
C ALA A 78 4.64 4.02 7.00
N ARG A 79 4.79 4.39 8.29
CA ARG A 79 4.62 5.76 8.78
C ARG A 79 5.59 6.72 8.10
N ARG A 80 6.89 6.41 8.12
CA ARG A 80 7.92 7.27 7.51
C ARG A 80 7.66 7.48 6.02
N LEU A 81 7.27 6.42 5.31
CA LEU A 81 6.92 6.51 3.90
C LEU A 81 5.68 7.39 3.70
N ALA A 82 4.60 7.16 4.46
CA ALA A 82 3.37 7.95 4.39
C ALA A 82 3.62 9.44 4.63
N ASP A 83 4.45 9.78 5.63
CA ASP A 83 4.81 11.16 5.96
C ASP A 83 5.63 11.81 4.83
N ALA A 84 6.54 11.05 4.19
CA ALA A 84 7.34 11.54 3.07
C ALA A 84 6.52 11.76 1.79
N VAL A 85 5.65 10.81 1.42
CA VAL A 85 4.93 10.85 0.14
C VAL A 85 3.58 11.58 0.20
N GLY A 86 3.03 11.77 1.40
CA GLY A 86 1.74 12.42 1.64
C GLY A 86 1.58 13.78 0.95
N PRO A 87 2.52 14.74 1.11
CA PRO A 87 2.43 16.05 0.47
C PRO A 87 2.39 16.00 -1.07
N ALA A 88 3.15 15.08 -1.68
CA ALA A 88 3.16 14.89 -3.12
C ALA A 88 1.83 14.27 -3.63
N LEU A 89 1.22 13.40 -2.83
CA LEU A 89 -0.07 12.78 -3.13
C LEU A 89 -1.24 13.76 -2.98
N THR A 90 -1.21 14.66 -2.00
CA THR A 90 -2.32 15.62 -1.78
C THR A 90 -2.20 16.89 -2.62
N GLY A 91 -1.11 17.06 -3.37
CA GLY A 91 -0.85 18.28 -4.14
C GLY A 91 -0.42 19.47 -3.27
N ALA A 92 -0.14 19.24 -1.98
CA ALA A 92 0.28 20.27 -1.03
C ALA A 92 1.66 20.89 -1.33
N GLY A 93 2.41 20.34 -2.29
CA GLY A 93 3.70 20.86 -2.74
C GLY A 93 3.65 21.95 -3.81
N GLY A 94 2.45 22.32 -4.31
CA GLY A 94 2.30 23.24 -5.45
C GLY A 94 1.37 24.42 -5.20
N GLY A 95 1.89 25.50 -4.61
CA GLY A 95 1.27 26.83 -4.61
C GLY A 95 0.34 27.16 -3.43
N ALA A 96 0.29 28.46 -3.10
CA ALA A 96 -0.45 29.05 -1.99
C ALA A 96 -1.98 28.90 -2.13
N GLY A 97 -2.48 27.72 -1.84
CA GLY A 97 -3.89 27.43 -1.50
C GLY A 97 -3.96 26.80 -0.12
N ALA A 98 -5.14 26.76 0.50
CA ALA A 98 -5.34 26.16 1.83
C ALA A 98 -4.63 24.82 1.95
N ALA A 99 -3.80 24.64 2.99
CA ALA A 99 -2.98 23.44 3.17
C ALA A 99 -3.86 22.19 3.08
N ALA A 100 -3.70 21.40 2.03
CA ALA A 100 -4.44 20.15 1.87
C ALA A 100 -4.14 19.25 3.07
N ALA A 101 -5.19 18.75 3.72
CA ALA A 101 -5.03 17.89 4.89
C ALA A 101 -4.17 16.68 4.55
N LEU A 102 -3.15 16.39 5.37
CA LEU A 102 -2.32 15.21 5.18
C LEU A 102 -3.16 13.93 5.36
N PRO A 103 -2.84 12.84 4.62
CA PRO A 103 -3.62 11.63 4.72
C PRO A 103 -3.45 10.97 6.09
N SER A 104 -4.53 10.43 6.66
CA SER A 104 -4.45 9.67 7.91
C SER A 104 -3.95 8.24 7.65
N LEU A 105 -3.15 7.66 8.56
CA LEU A 105 -2.72 6.25 8.45
C LEU A 105 -3.61 5.35 9.29
N VAL A 106 -4.12 4.29 8.66
CA VAL A 106 -4.98 3.27 9.23
C VAL A 106 -4.25 1.93 9.18
N GLU A 107 -4.04 1.33 10.35
CA GLU A 107 -3.51 -0.03 10.49
C GLU A 107 -4.64 -1.06 10.33
N VAL A 108 -4.54 -1.94 9.34
CA VAL A 108 -5.59 -2.91 9.03
C VAL A 108 -5.51 -4.12 9.97
N ARG A 109 -6.28 -4.05 11.06
CA ARG A 109 -6.17 -4.98 12.20
C ARG A 109 -6.55 -6.42 11.94
N CYS A 110 -7.45 -6.69 11.01
CA CYS A 110 -7.86 -8.07 10.71
C CYS A 110 -7.43 -8.52 9.31
N MET A 111 -6.24 -8.10 8.90
CA MET A 111 -5.53 -8.73 7.80
C MET A 111 -5.27 -10.22 8.08
N PRO A 112 -5.51 -11.11 7.09
CA PRO A 112 -5.10 -12.50 7.19
C PRO A 112 -3.60 -12.64 7.46
N ARG A 113 -3.25 -13.50 8.42
CA ARG A 113 -1.88 -13.64 8.92
C ARG A 113 -1.14 -14.74 8.20
N GLN A 114 0.15 -14.51 7.92
CA GLN A 114 1.06 -15.56 7.51
C GLN A 114 1.36 -16.50 8.68
N THR A 115 1.66 -17.76 8.36
CA THR A 115 2.00 -18.80 9.36
C THR A 115 3.45 -19.29 9.26
N ASN A 116 4.25 -18.68 8.37
CA ASN A 116 5.68 -18.92 8.22
C ASN A 116 6.43 -17.57 8.14
N CYS A 117 7.76 -17.60 7.98
CA CYS A 117 8.60 -16.40 7.98
C CYS A 117 8.93 -15.83 6.59
N TYR A 118 8.37 -16.38 5.51
CA TYR A 118 8.86 -16.12 4.15
C TYR A 118 7.75 -15.75 3.15
N ASP A 119 6.49 -15.73 3.58
CA ASP A 119 5.33 -15.42 2.72
C ASP A 119 4.92 -13.95 2.70
N CYS A 120 5.52 -13.08 3.52
CA CYS A 120 5.12 -11.67 3.61
C CYS A 120 5.03 -10.97 2.24
N GLY A 121 6.00 -11.20 1.35
CA GLY A 121 5.95 -10.69 -0.02
C GLY A 121 4.81 -11.26 -0.87
N MET A 122 4.42 -12.51 -0.66
CA MET A 122 3.28 -13.11 -1.36
C MET A 122 1.95 -12.56 -0.85
N TYR A 123 1.83 -12.27 0.45
CA TYR A 123 0.68 -11.55 1.00
C TYR A 123 0.59 -10.13 0.42
N VAL A 124 1.71 -9.41 0.30
CA VAL A 124 1.75 -8.10 -0.38
C VAL A 124 1.16 -8.16 -1.79
N LEU A 125 1.55 -9.16 -2.59
CA LEU A 125 1.04 -9.34 -3.95
C LEU A 125 -0.44 -9.71 -3.98
N ALA A 126 -0.88 -10.62 -3.10
CA ALA A 126 -2.27 -11.04 -3.02
C ALA A 126 -3.20 -9.87 -2.62
N VAL A 127 -2.80 -9.08 -1.61
CA VAL A 127 -3.54 -7.90 -1.17
C VAL A 127 -3.56 -6.84 -2.25
N ALA A 128 -2.41 -6.54 -2.89
CA ALA A 128 -2.35 -5.58 -3.98
C ALA A 128 -3.29 -5.97 -5.15
N ARG A 129 -3.30 -7.26 -5.53
CA ARG A 129 -4.24 -7.79 -6.55
C ARG A 129 -5.69 -7.55 -6.13
N ALA A 130 -6.04 -7.86 -4.88
CA ALA A 130 -7.41 -7.69 -4.38
C ALA A 130 -7.86 -6.22 -4.33
N VAL A 131 -6.99 -5.33 -3.85
CA VAL A 131 -7.26 -3.88 -3.78
C VAL A 131 -7.42 -3.31 -5.19
N CYS A 132 -6.53 -3.65 -6.13
CA CYS A 132 -6.65 -3.22 -7.52
C CYS A 132 -7.95 -3.72 -8.16
N GLN A 133 -8.33 -4.98 -7.95
CA GLN A 133 -9.58 -5.53 -8.48
C GLN A 133 -10.82 -4.82 -7.91
N TRP A 134 -10.81 -4.53 -6.61
CA TRP A 134 -11.89 -3.76 -5.98
C TRP A 134 -12.00 -2.36 -6.56
N TRP A 135 -10.88 -1.65 -6.65
CA TRP A 135 -10.83 -0.31 -7.24
C TRP A 135 -11.31 -0.29 -8.71
N LEU A 136 -10.92 -1.29 -9.50
CA LEU A 136 -11.32 -1.46 -10.90
C LEU A 136 -12.78 -1.91 -11.09
N ARG A 137 -13.48 -2.31 -10.03
CA ARG A 137 -14.93 -2.56 -10.05
C ARG A 137 -15.77 -1.38 -9.55
N GLY A 138 -15.16 -0.45 -8.81
CA GLY A 138 -15.85 0.74 -8.31
C GLY A 138 -16.32 1.71 -9.41
N PRO A 139 -17.20 2.67 -9.09
CA PRO A 139 -17.66 3.68 -10.04
C PRO A 139 -16.51 4.58 -10.51
N GLU A 140 -16.53 4.98 -11.78
CA GLU A 140 -15.48 5.80 -12.42
C GLU A 140 -15.28 7.16 -11.72
N VAL A 141 -16.36 7.73 -11.19
CA VAL A 141 -16.37 8.97 -10.38
C VAL A 141 -15.52 8.87 -9.10
N ALA A 142 -15.30 7.67 -8.56
CA ALA A 142 -14.38 7.49 -7.44
C ALA A 142 -12.90 7.50 -7.90
N ARG A 143 -12.63 7.21 -9.18
CA ARG A 143 -11.28 7.14 -9.76
C ARG A 143 -10.73 8.48 -10.19
N GLU A 144 -11.61 9.37 -10.61
CA GLU A 144 -11.32 10.75 -10.95
C GLU A 144 -11.67 11.61 -9.74
N GLY A 145 -10.66 12.09 -9.02
CA GLY A 145 -10.79 12.64 -7.66
C GLY A 145 -12.02 13.53 -7.43
N ALA A 146 -13.02 12.98 -6.73
CA ALA A 146 -14.22 13.71 -6.35
C ALA A 146 -13.90 14.70 -5.22
N GLU A 147 -14.05 16.00 -5.50
CA GLU A 147 -14.01 17.06 -4.51
C GLU A 147 -15.31 17.08 -3.70
N GLY A 148 -15.17 17.09 -2.37
CA GLY A 148 -16.13 17.72 -1.46
C GLY A 148 -17.51 17.09 -1.31
N SER A 149 -17.62 16.00 -0.54
CA SER A 149 -18.84 15.74 0.24
C SER A 149 -18.53 15.04 1.56
N THR A 150 -18.81 15.73 2.66
CA THR A 150 -18.59 15.26 4.05
C THR A 150 -19.49 14.09 4.44
N GLY A 151 -20.52 13.76 3.65
CA GLY A 151 -21.31 12.52 3.78
C GLY A 151 -20.64 11.28 3.17
N GLY A 152 -19.50 11.44 2.47
CA GLY A 152 -18.80 10.35 1.78
C GLY A 152 -17.86 9.53 2.66
N VAL A 153 -17.26 10.10 3.70
CA VAL A 153 -16.17 9.44 4.45
C VAL A 153 -16.64 8.15 5.15
N THR A 154 -17.79 8.19 5.84
CA THR A 154 -18.34 7.00 6.52
C THR A 154 -18.76 5.91 5.54
N LYS A 155 -19.26 6.29 4.37
CA LYS A 155 -19.58 5.36 3.28
C LYS A 155 -18.31 4.69 2.73
N VAL A 156 -17.25 5.46 2.49
CA VAL A 156 -15.98 4.94 1.99
C VAL A 156 -15.32 4.00 3.00
N GLU A 157 -15.37 4.31 4.30
CA GLU A 157 -14.89 3.41 5.34
C GLU A 157 -15.69 2.09 5.38
N ALA A 158 -17.02 2.15 5.24
CA ALA A 158 -17.84 0.94 5.14
C ALA A 158 -17.51 0.11 3.89
N GLU A 159 -17.22 0.75 2.76
CA GLU A 159 -16.78 0.06 1.53
C GLU A 159 -15.44 -0.67 1.73
N TRP A 160 -14.50 -0.04 2.43
CA TRP A 160 -13.25 -0.69 2.84
C TRP A 160 -13.48 -1.89 3.76
N GLU A 161 -14.33 -1.75 4.78
CA GLU A 161 -14.65 -2.84 5.70
C GLU A 161 -15.27 -4.04 4.97
N VAL A 162 -16.16 -3.80 4.00
CA VAL A 162 -16.76 -4.86 3.18
C VAL A 162 -15.68 -5.57 2.36
N GLN A 163 -14.79 -4.81 1.71
CA GLN A 163 -13.72 -5.39 0.90
C GLN A 163 -12.70 -6.16 1.74
N GLU A 164 -12.28 -5.62 2.88
CA GLU A 164 -11.36 -6.28 3.79
C GLU A 164 -11.98 -7.55 4.40
N ARG A 165 -13.29 -7.54 4.70
CA ARG A 165 -14.01 -8.74 5.11
C ARG A 165 -14.06 -9.79 4.01
N ALA A 166 -14.34 -9.37 2.77
CA ALA A 166 -14.34 -10.29 1.62
C ALA A 166 -12.95 -10.91 1.42
N MET A 167 -11.89 -10.13 1.57
CA MET A 167 -10.50 -10.61 1.48
C MET A 167 -10.20 -11.71 2.50
N ARG A 168 -10.66 -11.56 3.76
CA ARG A 168 -10.48 -12.57 4.82
C ARG A 168 -11.11 -13.92 4.51
N ALA A 169 -12.14 -13.95 3.67
CA ALA A 169 -12.84 -15.19 3.34
C ALA A 169 -12.03 -16.13 2.44
N TRP A 170 -11.06 -15.60 1.67
CA TRP A 170 -10.31 -16.40 0.68
C TRP A 170 -8.79 -16.32 0.82
N LEU A 171 -8.23 -15.25 1.39
CA LEU A 171 -6.78 -15.09 1.55
C LEU A 171 -6.29 -15.93 2.73
N THR A 172 -5.96 -17.19 2.44
CA THR A 172 -5.46 -18.19 3.39
C THR A 172 -4.01 -18.55 3.08
N PRO A 173 -3.26 -19.17 4.02
CA PRO A 173 -1.93 -19.70 3.72
C PRO A 173 -1.92 -20.66 2.52
N ALA A 174 -2.95 -21.49 2.34
CA ALA A 174 -3.08 -22.39 1.19
C ALA A 174 -3.28 -21.62 -0.13
N HIS A 175 -4.05 -20.53 -0.11
CA HIS A 175 -4.18 -19.64 -1.28
C HIS A 175 -2.84 -19.00 -1.64
N VAL A 176 -2.10 -18.53 -0.64
CA VAL A 176 -0.78 -17.92 -0.81
C VAL A 176 0.24 -18.92 -1.36
N ASP A 177 0.21 -20.17 -0.90
CA ASP A 177 1.02 -21.26 -1.45
C ASP A 177 0.70 -21.49 -2.94
N GLY A 178 -0.58 -21.60 -3.29
CA GLY A 178 -1.02 -21.69 -4.69
C GLY A 178 -0.55 -20.49 -5.54
N LEU A 179 -0.59 -19.28 -4.98
CA LEU A 179 -0.14 -18.06 -5.66
C LEU A 179 1.36 -18.09 -5.97
N ARG A 180 2.20 -18.76 -5.15
CA ARG A 180 3.64 -18.93 -5.46
C ARG A 180 3.81 -19.65 -6.79
N PHE A 181 3.06 -20.74 -6.99
CA PHE A 181 3.08 -21.51 -8.22
C PHE A 181 2.52 -20.70 -9.39
N GLU A 182 1.40 -20.00 -9.21
CA GLU A 182 0.81 -19.15 -10.26
C GLU A 182 1.83 -18.11 -10.77
N ILE A 183 2.52 -17.43 -9.86
CA ILE A 183 3.51 -16.40 -10.21
C ILE A 183 4.71 -17.01 -10.94
N LEU A 184 5.21 -18.16 -10.45
CA LEU A 184 6.34 -18.84 -11.09
C LEU A 184 6.00 -19.24 -12.54
N GLU A 185 4.79 -19.75 -12.77
CA GLU A 185 4.33 -20.10 -14.12
C GLU A 185 4.17 -18.87 -15.01
N ILE A 186 3.66 -17.76 -14.50
CA ILE A 186 3.61 -16.48 -15.25
C ILE A 186 5.01 -16.02 -15.65
N ILE A 187 5.99 -16.11 -14.74
CA ILE A 187 7.38 -15.72 -15.01
C ILE A 187 7.97 -16.62 -16.11
N ARG A 188 7.82 -17.94 -15.97
CA ARG A 188 8.31 -18.93 -16.96
C ARG A 188 7.70 -18.71 -18.33
N ALA A 189 6.39 -18.50 -18.41
CA ALA A 189 5.69 -18.24 -19.66
C ALA A 189 6.21 -16.97 -20.35
N LYS A 190 6.43 -15.88 -19.59
CA LYS A 190 6.96 -14.62 -20.13
C LYS A 190 8.42 -14.75 -20.57
N ALA A 191 9.25 -15.45 -19.82
CA ALA A 191 10.64 -15.71 -20.19
C ALA A 191 10.73 -16.56 -21.46
N GLY A 192 9.91 -17.61 -21.57
CA GLY A 192 9.80 -18.44 -22.77
C GLY A 192 9.35 -17.63 -24.00
N ALA A 193 8.32 -16.79 -23.87
CA ALA A 193 7.85 -15.94 -24.97
C ALA A 193 8.91 -14.94 -25.44
N ALA A 194 9.69 -14.37 -24.51
CA ALA A 194 10.79 -13.46 -24.85
C ALA A 194 11.94 -14.17 -25.61
N SER A 195 12.16 -15.46 -25.35
CA SER A 195 13.20 -16.25 -26.03
C SER A 195 12.84 -16.71 -27.45
N VAL A 196 11.55 -16.67 -27.83
CA VAL A 196 11.07 -17.08 -29.17
C VAL A 196 10.92 -15.87 -30.11
N GLY A 197 10.95 -14.64 -29.58
CA GLY A 197 10.81 -13.40 -30.34
C GLY A 197 12.13 -12.67 -30.66
N ALA A 198 13.28 -13.31 -30.41
CA ALA A 198 14.62 -12.81 -30.72
C ALA A 198 15.28 -13.72 -31.78
#